data_AF-A0A973PUN9-F1
#
_entry.id   AF-A0A973PUN9-F1
#
_cell.length_a   1.000
_cell.length_b   1.000
_cell.length_c   1.000
_cell.angle_alpha   90.00
_cell.angle_beta   90.00
_cell.angle_gamma   90.00
#
_symmetry.space_group_name_H-M   'P 1'
#
loop_
_entity.id
_entity.type
_entity.pdbx_description
1 polymer ?
#
loop_
_entity_poly.entity_id
_entity_poly.type
_entity_poly.pdbx_seq_one_letter_code
_entity_poly.pdbx_strand_id
1 'polypeptide(L)' 'VSSINIRESAGATGRIGSWKVLNADNSAVLATGSGAGVIGFPKTSLSKITFQITGSNGTPQVAEFETYGG' A
#
# COMPACT_ATOMS: atom_id res chain seq x y z
N VAL A 1 11.77 -2.87 -6.27
CA VAL A 1 11.07 -2.11 -5.22
C VAL A 1 11.14 -2.91 -3.92
N SER A 2 11.40 -2.26 -2.79
CA SER A 2 11.48 -2.87 -1.45
C SER A 2 10.59 -2.18 -0.42
N SER A 3 10.03 -1.01 -0.73
CA SER A 3 9.03 -0.38 0.10
C SER A 3 8.07 0.49 -0.70
N ILE A 4 6.91 0.76 -0.10
CA ILE A 4 5.98 1.80 -0.51
C ILE A 4 5.71 2.74 0.66
N ASN A 5 5.28 3.96 0.37
CA ASN A 5 4.74 4.87 1.37
C ASN A 5 3.36 5.33 0.93
N ILE A 6 2.37 5.11 1.79
CA ILE A 6 0.99 5.50 1.55
C ILE A 6 0.67 6.68 2.45
N ARG A 7 0.24 7.79 1.86
CA ARG A 7 -0.21 8.97 2.61
C ARG A 7 -1.68 9.23 2.31
N GLU A 8 -2.48 9.32 3.37
CA GLU A 8 -3.88 9.65 3.26
C GLU A 8 -4.07 11.16 3.01
N SER A 9 -5.12 11.51 2.29
CA SER A 9 -5.53 12.90 2.11
C SER A 9 -5.82 13.58 3.46
N ALA A 10 -5.52 14.88 3.54
CA ALA A 10 -5.91 15.69 4.70
C ALA A 10 -7.44 15.61 4.92
N GLY A 11 -7.86 15.31 6.15
CA GLY A 11 -9.27 15.09 6.50
C GLY A 11 -9.77 13.64 6.33
N ALA A 12 -8.95 12.75 5.79
CA ALA A 12 -9.22 11.32 5.68
C ALA A 12 -8.20 10.44 6.41
N THR A 13 -7.26 11.03 7.17
CA THR A 13 -6.28 10.29 7.98
C THR A 13 -6.97 9.33 8.94
N GLY A 14 -6.50 8.08 8.97
CA GLY A 14 -7.03 6.98 9.77
C GLY A 14 -8.19 6.22 9.13
N ARG A 15 -8.57 6.50 7.88
CA ARG A 15 -9.65 5.76 7.20
C ARG A 15 -9.18 4.45 6.60
N ILE A 16 -7.94 4.37 6.11
CA ILE A 16 -7.36 3.13 5.59
C ILE A 16 -7.18 2.15 6.75
N GLY A 17 -7.97 1.08 6.72
CA GLY A 17 -7.98 0.01 7.71
C GLY A 17 -7.00 -1.09 7.30
N SER A 18 -7.48 -2.22 6.80
CA SER A 18 -6.67 -3.37 6.40
C SER A 18 -6.32 -3.36 4.91
N TRP A 19 -5.17 -3.94 4.55
CA TRP A 19 -4.69 -3.98 3.17
C TRP A 19 -3.74 -5.15 2.87
N LYS A 20 -3.51 -5.36 1.57
CA LYS A 20 -2.45 -6.21 1.01
C LYS A 20 -1.63 -5.42 -0.02
N VAL A 21 -0.32 -5.62 -0.03
CA VAL A 21 0.55 -5.20 -1.13
C VAL A 21 0.77 -6.41 -2.03
N LEU A 22 0.50 -6.26 -3.32
CA LEU A 22 0.56 -7.34 -4.30
C LEU A 22 1.51 -6.98 -5.44
N ASN A 23 2.19 -8.00 -5.99
CA ASN A 23 2.65 -7.94 -7.37
C ASN A 23 1.42 -7.99 -8.28
N ALA A 24 1.22 -6.96 -9.09
CA ALA A 24 0.02 -6.84 -9.91
C ALA A 24 -0.01 -7.84 -11.09
N ASP A 25 1.13 -8.38 -11.50
CA ASP A 25 1.23 -9.26 -12.65
C ASP A 25 0.75 -10.69 -12.32
N ASN A 26 0.92 -11.13 -11.06
CA ASN A 26 0.63 -12.51 -10.64
C ASN A 26 -0.14 -12.64 -9.32
N SER A 27 -0.58 -11.52 -8.73
CA SER A 27 -1.29 -11.46 -7.45
C SER A 27 -0.51 -12.03 -6.23
N ALA A 28 0.80 -12.22 -6.34
CA ALA A 28 1.62 -12.63 -5.20
C ALA A 28 1.58 -11.55 -4.10
N VAL A 29 1.29 -11.96 -2.86
CA VAL A 29 1.26 -11.07 -1.71
C VAL A 29 2.69 -10.78 -1.26
N LEU A 30 3.08 -9.51 -1.29
CA LEU A 30 4.39 -9.03 -0.84
C LEU A 30 4.34 -8.64 0.64
N ALA A 31 3.22 -8.08 1.10
CA ALA A 31 2.97 -7.71 2.50
C ALA A 31 1.46 -7.63 2.79
N THR A 32 1.09 -7.72 4.06
CA THR A 32 -0.25 -7.41 4.57
C THR A 32 -0.12 -6.52 5.81
N GLY A 33 -1.17 -5.76 6.11
CA GLY A 33 -1.14 -4.92 7.30
C GLY A 33 -2.37 -4.03 7.43
N SER A 34 -2.21 -3.00 8.26
CA SER A 34 -3.23 -1.99 8.49
C SER A 34 -2.64 -0.58 8.62
N GLY A 35 -3.49 0.43 8.45
CA GLY A 35 -3.11 1.84 8.49
C GLY A 35 -2.29 2.29 7.27
N ALA A 36 -2.18 3.61 7.11
CA ALA A 36 -1.27 4.22 6.15
C ALA A 36 0.16 4.38 6.73
N GLY A 37 1.14 4.65 5.87
CA GLY A 37 2.54 4.84 6.26
C GLY A 37 3.52 4.07 5.37
N VAL A 38 4.75 3.93 5.87
CA VAL A 38 5.84 3.20 5.20
C VAL A 38 5.68 1.71 5.40
N ILE A 39 5.66 0.96 4.29
CA ILE A 39 5.48 -0.49 4.27
C ILE A 39 6.68 -1.12 3.58
N GLY A 40 7.44 -1.94 4.32
CA GLY A 40 8.59 -2.69 3.79
C GLY A 40 8.21 -4.11 3.36
N PHE A 41 8.93 -4.64 2.37
CA PHE A 41 8.84 -6.01 1.89
C PHE A 41 10.16 -6.44 1.23
N PRO A 42 10.42 -7.74 1.02
CA PRO A 42 11.61 -8.20 0.30
C PRO A 42 11.75 -7.53 -1.08
N LYS A 43 12.97 -7.13 -1.46
CA LYS A 43 13.24 -6.46 -2.73
C LYS A 43 12.76 -7.35 -3.89
N THR A 44 11.79 -6.83 -4.64
CA THR A 44 11.13 -7.55 -5.73
C THR A 44 11.21 -6.74 -7.02
N SER A 45 11.48 -7.42 -8.15
CA SER A 45 11.37 -6.85 -9.49
C SER A 45 9.91 -6.92 -9.94
N LEU A 46 9.32 -5.78 -10.28
CA LEU A 46 7.88 -5.64 -10.56
C LEU A 46 7.71 -4.74 -11.79
N SER A 47 6.73 -5.06 -12.64
CA SER A 47 6.24 -4.12 -13.65
C SER A 47 5.20 -3.16 -13.05
N LYS A 48 4.41 -3.65 -12.09
CA LYS A 48 3.37 -2.89 -11.38
C LYS A 48 3.16 -3.46 -9.97
N ILE A 49 2.87 -2.56 -9.03
CA ILE A 49 2.54 -2.86 -7.64
C ILE A 49 1.11 -2.43 -7.34
N THR A 50 0.38 -3.23 -6.54
CA THR A 50 -0.99 -2.94 -6.12
C THR A 50 -1.04 -2.80 -4.61
N PHE A 51 -1.60 -1.70 -4.11
CA PHE A 51 -2.04 -1.57 -2.72
C PHE A 51 -3.55 -1.81 -2.67
N GLN A 52 -3.94 -3.01 -2.25
CA GLN A 52 -5.34 -3.42 -2.16
C GLN A 52 -5.86 -3.14 -0.77
N ILE A 53 -6.73 -2.15 -0.62
CA ILE A 53 -7.45 -1.88 0.62
C ILE A 53 -8.58 -2.90 0.75
N THR A 54 -8.56 -3.69 1.82
CA THR A 54 -9.54 -4.73 2.12
C THR A 54 -10.52 -4.33 3.21
N GLY A 55 -10.25 -3.26 3.94
CA GLY A 55 -11.15 -2.69 4.93
C GLY A 55 -10.79 -1.24 5.24
N SER A 56 -11.80 -0.41 5.52
CA SER A 56 -11.64 1.00 5.83
C SER A 56 -12.75 1.49 6.75
N ASN A 57 -12.50 2.59 7.48
CA ASN A 57 -13.51 3.31 8.22
C ASN A 57 -13.99 4.52 7.39
N GLY A 58 -15.03 4.32 6.58
CA GLY A 58 -15.46 5.26 5.55
C GLY A 58 -14.67 5.10 4.24
N THR A 59 -14.86 6.03 3.29
CA THR A 59 -14.19 5.98 1.98
C THR A 59 -12.69 6.24 2.14
N PRO A 60 -11.80 5.30 1.77
CA PRO A 60 -10.36 5.51 1.83
C PRO A 60 -9.93 6.53 0.77
N GLN A 61 -8.97 7.38 1.11
CA GLN A 61 -8.45 8.41 0.21
C GLN A 61 -6.93 8.44 0.31
N VAL A 62 -6.27 8.11 -0.80
CA VAL A 62 -4.80 8.15 -0.91
C VAL A 62 -4.43 9.42 -1.66
N ALA A 63 -3.66 10.30 -1.01
CA ALA A 63 -3.10 11.48 -1.64
C ALA A 63 -1.81 11.13 -2.41
N GLU A 64 -0.97 10.28 -1.82
CA GLU A 64 0.32 9.90 -2.40
C GLU A 64 0.55 8.40 -2.25
N PHE A 65 1.00 7.78 -3.34
CA PHE A 65 1.49 6.41 -3.40
C PHE A 65 2.91 6.46 -3.95
N GLU A 66 3.89 6.26 -3.07
CA GLU A 66 5.32 6.28 -3.42
C GLU A 66 5.88 4.85 -3.46
N THR A 67 6.87 4.60 -4.31
CA THR A 67 7.62 3.34 -4.35
C THR A 67 9.11 3.62 -4.25
N TYR A 68 9.85 2.77 -3.53
CA TYR A 68 11.29 2.93 -3.35
C TYR A 68 12.03 1.64 -3.70
N GLY A 69 13.15 1.78 -4.41
CA GLY A 69 13.94 0.68 -4.96
C GLY A 69 14.95 0.05 -3.99
N GLY A 70 15.39 0.81 -2.98
CA GLY A 70 16.60 0.51 -2.21
C GLY A 70 17.86 0.63 -3.05
#